data_AF-A0A151EV39-F1
#
_entry.id   AF-A0A151EV39-F1
#
_cell.length_a   1.000
_cell.length_b   1.000
_cell.length_c   1.000
_cell.angle_alpha   90.00
_cell.angle_beta   90.00
_cell.angle_gamma   90.00
#
_symmetry.space_group_name_H-M   'P 1'
#
loop_
_entity.id
_entity.type
_entity.pdbx_description
1 polymer ?
#
loop_
_entity_poly.entity_id
_entity_poly.type
_entity_poly.pdbx_seq_one_letter_code
_entity_poly.pdbx_strand_id
1 'polypeptide(L)'
;MNRFKIVLLATGFNLLFEYSMRGFGGLFRRGFFLLLFLYLSYYSVVEDLIVRYRITNRQLIVVAFCFGVIPEAFLTGVLFAPPLVLGVNIPQFLFINIVWWWCLQGLVTFYFATRIVQRNWNHRRLGKFGWGIRLGYIGGVSLLTFVTSPVLPKGPVIGYLVVFATIALGIVYLKTHLTKPQQNVYSFQKSVVLDFVFFGSVVVFLVLGTFVATTQTLVGGSLLNPLAAYLSSVWTVMVFIGVLIYYIIHKKQVTI
;
A
#
# COMPACT_ATOMS: atom_id res chain seq x y z
N MET A 1 -2.07 -1.80 23.56
CA MET A 1 -0.94 -2.51 22.94
C MET A 1 -1.25 -3.09 21.54
N ASN A 2 -2.47 -3.54 21.21
CA ASN A 2 -2.73 -4.20 19.90
C ASN A 2 -2.53 -3.33 18.65
N ARG A 3 -2.79 -2.01 18.69
CA ARG A 3 -2.60 -1.11 17.53
C ARG A 3 -1.21 -1.22 16.93
N PHE A 4 -0.19 -1.10 17.78
CA PHE A 4 1.19 -1.09 17.33
C PHE A 4 1.61 -2.44 16.74
N LYS A 5 1.08 -3.55 17.29
CA LYS A 5 1.30 -4.89 16.73
C LYS A 5 0.72 -5.01 15.31
N ILE A 6 -0.51 -4.55 15.09
CA ILE A 6 -1.15 -4.56 13.76
C ILE A 6 -0.34 -3.72 12.78
N VAL A 7 0.03 -2.50 13.16
CA VAL A 7 0.86 -1.61 12.33
C VAL A 7 2.21 -2.26 12.01
N LEU A 8 2.88 -2.88 12.98
CA LEU A 8 4.15 -3.57 12.75
C LEU A 8 4.01 -4.77 11.81
N LEU A 9 2.97 -5.58 11.97
CA LEU A 9 2.71 -6.71 11.07
C LEU A 9 2.43 -6.24 9.65
N ALA A 10 1.64 -5.17 9.51
CA ALA A 10 1.34 -4.58 8.22
C ALA A 10 2.60 -4.01 7.54
N THR A 11 3.43 -3.29 8.31
CA THR A 11 4.73 -2.80 7.86
C THR A 11 5.67 -3.95 7.48
N GLY A 12 5.76 -5.00 8.30
CA GLY A 12 6.61 -6.15 8.03
C GLY A 12 6.22 -6.88 6.74
N PHE A 13 4.93 -7.07 6.50
CA PHE A 13 4.43 -7.67 5.26
C PHE A 13 4.79 -6.80 4.02
N ASN A 14 4.73 -5.48 4.15
CA ASN A 14 5.08 -4.57 3.05
C ASN A 14 6.58 -4.49 2.80
N LEU A 15 7.39 -4.52 3.85
CA LEU A 15 8.84 -4.65 3.71
C LEU A 15 9.22 -6.00 3.09
N LEU A 16 8.44 -7.06 3.35
CA LEU A 16 8.61 -8.34 2.67
C LEU A 16 8.26 -8.25 1.18
N PHE A 17 7.22 -7.51 0.81
CA PHE A 17 6.92 -7.21 -0.59
C PHE A 17 8.06 -6.42 -1.26
N GLU A 18 8.59 -5.37 -0.63
CA GLU A 18 9.76 -4.64 -1.15
C GLU A 18 11.00 -5.53 -1.25
N TYR A 19 11.24 -6.37 -0.24
CA TYR A 19 12.32 -7.35 -0.23
C TYR A 19 12.21 -8.32 -1.42
N SER A 20 11.00 -8.76 -1.77
CA SER A 20 10.79 -9.68 -2.88
C SER A 20 11.31 -9.14 -4.22
N MET A 21 11.27 -7.82 -4.40
CA MET A 21 11.71 -7.16 -5.63
C MET A 21 13.15 -6.64 -5.57
N ARG A 22 13.66 -6.37 -4.36
CA ARG A 22 14.97 -5.72 -4.15
C ARG A 22 16.06 -6.66 -3.67
N GLY A 23 15.71 -7.74 -2.99
CA GLY A 23 16.65 -8.62 -2.28
C GLY A 23 17.29 -7.95 -1.07
N PHE A 24 18.14 -8.71 -0.35
CA PHE A 24 18.71 -8.25 0.93
C PHE A 24 19.62 -7.04 0.75
N GLY A 25 20.65 -7.15 -0.11
CA GLY A 25 21.60 -6.06 -0.34
C GLY A 25 20.93 -4.80 -0.89
N GLY A 26 19.91 -4.97 -1.72
CA GLY A 26 19.12 -3.89 -2.30
C GLY A 26 18.29 -3.10 -1.29
N LEU A 27 17.62 -3.81 -0.38
CA LEU A 27 16.74 -3.20 0.62
C LEU A 27 17.54 -2.34 1.62
N PHE A 28 18.68 -2.84 2.10
CA PHE A 28 19.50 -2.11 3.08
C PHE A 28 20.30 -0.96 2.49
N ARG A 29 20.87 -1.12 1.29
CA ARG A 29 21.71 -0.08 0.65
C ARG A 29 20.98 1.21 0.31
N ARG A 30 19.65 1.17 0.16
CA ARG A 30 18.85 2.31 -0.35
C ARG A 30 17.77 2.81 0.59
N GLY A 31 17.92 2.53 1.88
CA GLY A 31 17.06 3.14 2.89
C GLY A 31 15.97 2.21 3.40
N PHE A 32 16.37 1.02 3.87
CA PHE A 32 15.50 0.17 4.69
C PHE A 32 14.80 0.97 5.79
N PHE A 33 15.52 1.81 6.54
CA PHE A 33 14.93 2.66 7.58
C PHE A 33 13.95 3.67 7.01
N LEU A 34 14.23 4.25 5.85
CA LEU A 34 13.32 5.17 5.17
C LEU A 34 12.01 4.47 4.82
N LEU A 35 12.07 3.29 4.19
CA LEU A 35 10.90 2.48 3.86
C LEU A 35 10.16 2.00 5.12
N LEU A 36 10.90 1.56 6.15
CA LEU A 36 10.33 1.15 7.44
C LEU A 36 9.51 2.28 8.06
N PHE A 37 10.08 3.49 8.15
CA PHE A 37 9.37 4.63 8.73
C PHE A 37 8.26 5.15 7.82
N LEU A 38 8.40 5.02 6.50
CA LEU A 38 7.35 5.35 5.54
C LEU A 38 6.13 4.46 5.76
N TYR A 39 6.33 3.14 5.77
CA TYR A 39 5.25 2.17 6.01
C TYR A 39 4.69 2.26 7.43
N LEU A 40 5.53 2.45 8.46
CA LEU A 40 5.04 2.68 9.83
C LEU A 40 4.12 3.90 9.88
N SER A 41 4.46 4.97 9.16
CA SER A 41 3.67 6.19 9.11
C SER A 41 2.36 5.98 8.35
N TYR A 42 2.43 5.32 7.19
CA TYR A 42 1.27 4.96 6.38
C TYR A 42 0.30 4.06 7.15
N TYR A 43 0.75 2.91 7.65
CA TYR A 43 -0.10 1.96 8.36
C TYR A 43 -0.62 2.51 9.69
N SER A 44 0.10 3.41 10.35
CA SER A 44 -0.41 4.11 11.53
C SER A 44 -1.62 5.00 11.21
N VAL A 45 -1.60 5.66 10.05
CA VAL A 45 -2.67 6.52 9.55
C VAL A 45 -3.86 5.69 9.11
N VAL A 46 -3.63 4.66 8.29
CA VAL A 46 -4.71 3.79 7.80
C VAL A 46 -5.39 3.02 8.93
N GLU A 47 -4.63 2.48 9.89
CA GLU A 47 -5.21 1.83 11.08
C GLU A 47 -6.02 2.82 11.93
N ASP A 48 -5.60 4.10 12.04
CA ASP A 48 -6.41 5.10 12.73
C ASP A 48 -7.74 5.35 12.01
N LEU A 49 -7.74 5.41 10.67
CA LEU A 49 -8.97 5.55 9.89
C LEU A 49 -9.90 4.34 10.07
N ILE A 50 -9.34 3.13 9.98
CA ILE A 50 -10.08 1.87 10.20
C ILE A 50 -10.71 1.86 11.58
N VAL A 51 -9.95 2.19 12.63
CA VAL A 51 -10.47 2.12 14.00
C VAL A 51 -11.40 3.29 14.34
N ARG A 52 -11.11 4.49 13.85
CA ARG A 52 -11.91 5.69 14.14
C ARG A 52 -13.25 5.70 13.43
N TYR A 53 -13.27 5.29 12.17
CA TYR A 53 -14.44 5.42 11.30
C TYR A 53 -15.05 4.10 10.86
N ARG A 54 -14.40 2.97 11.17
CA ARG A 54 -14.83 1.62 10.73
C ARG A 54 -14.95 1.57 9.21
N ILE A 55 -13.91 2.04 8.52
CA ILE A 55 -13.94 2.13 7.06
C ILE A 55 -14.17 0.75 6.44
N THR A 56 -15.02 0.71 5.42
CA THR A 56 -15.26 -0.49 4.61
C THR A 56 -14.14 -0.72 3.61
N ASN A 57 -14.11 -1.91 3.01
CA ASN A 57 -13.16 -2.24 1.95
C ASN A 57 -13.26 -1.31 0.73
N ARG A 58 -14.47 -0.79 0.46
CA ARG A 58 -14.70 0.22 -0.56
C ARG A 58 -14.07 1.55 -0.18
N GLN A 59 -14.17 1.98 1.07
CA GLN A 59 -13.50 3.20 1.51
C GLN A 59 -11.98 3.03 1.59
N LEU A 60 -11.50 1.81 1.88
CA LEU A 60 -10.08 1.50 1.83
C LEU A 60 -9.49 1.69 0.42
N ILE A 61 -10.25 1.45 -0.67
CA ILE A 61 -9.77 1.76 -2.02
C ILE A 61 -9.51 3.26 -2.16
N VAL A 62 -10.40 4.10 -1.63
CA VAL A 62 -10.24 5.56 -1.69
C VAL A 62 -9.04 6.01 -0.88
N VAL A 63 -8.84 5.40 0.31
CA VAL A 63 -7.64 5.61 1.13
C VAL A 63 -6.37 5.21 0.36
N ALA A 64 -6.39 4.09 -0.36
CA ALA A 64 -5.28 3.67 -1.22
C ALA A 64 -4.99 4.71 -2.32
N PHE A 65 -6.01 5.25 -2.99
CA PHE A 65 -5.83 6.33 -3.97
C PHE A 65 -5.33 7.64 -3.35
N CYS A 66 -5.76 8.01 -2.14
CA CYS A 66 -5.29 9.24 -1.50
C CYS A 66 -3.83 9.15 -1.06
N PHE A 67 -3.42 8.02 -0.50
CA PHE A 67 -2.10 7.89 0.12
C PHE A 67 -1.08 7.17 -0.76
N GLY A 68 -1.49 6.19 -1.56
CA GLY A 68 -0.61 5.41 -2.43
C GLY A 68 -0.10 6.22 -3.62
N VAL A 69 -0.92 7.11 -4.18
CA VAL A 69 -0.52 7.96 -5.31
C VAL A 69 0.67 8.87 -4.98
N ILE A 70 0.83 9.30 -3.72
CA ILE A 70 1.92 10.21 -3.32
C ILE A 70 3.29 9.55 -3.49
N PRO A 71 3.58 8.38 -2.87
CA PRO A 71 4.80 7.64 -3.16
C PRO A 71 4.96 7.31 -4.65
N GLU A 72 3.90 6.97 -5.37
CA GLU A 72 4.07 6.61 -6.79
C GLU A 72 4.44 7.80 -7.68
N ALA A 73 3.90 8.99 -7.38
CA ALA A 73 4.23 10.19 -8.13
C ALA A 73 5.61 10.75 -7.76
N PHE A 74 5.99 10.68 -6.47
CA PHE A 74 7.14 11.44 -5.95
C PHE A 74 8.29 10.56 -5.44
N LEU A 75 8.02 9.35 -4.96
CA LEU A 75 9.06 8.41 -4.51
C LEU A 75 9.57 7.52 -5.66
N THR A 76 8.69 7.03 -6.53
CA THR A 76 9.06 6.17 -7.67
C THR A 76 9.00 6.92 -9.01
N GLY A 77 8.10 7.89 -9.15
CA GLY A 77 7.86 8.59 -10.43
C GLY A 77 7.24 7.69 -11.49
N VAL A 78 6.83 6.47 -11.11
CA VAL A 78 6.46 5.41 -12.05
C VAL A 78 5.20 5.76 -12.83
N LEU A 79 4.32 6.59 -12.26
CA LEU A 79 3.12 7.11 -12.92
C LEU A 79 3.43 7.96 -14.16
N PHE A 80 4.66 8.43 -14.29
CA PHE A 80 5.12 9.27 -15.38
C PHE A 80 6.00 8.54 -16.39
N ALA A 81 6.14 7.21 -16.25
CA ALA A 81 6.77 6.38 -17.26
C ALA A 81 5.81 6.20 -18.45
N PRO A 82 6.25 6.38 -19.71
CA PRO A 82 5.40 6.15 -20.88
C PRO A 82 4.79 4.73 -20.93
N PRO A 83 3.62 4.55 -21.59
CA PRO A 83 2.84 5.54 -22.33
C PRO A 83 2.00 6.47 -21.43
N LEU A 84 1.87 7.74 -21.81
CA LEU A 84 1.14 8.76 -21.04
C LEU A 84 -0.17 9.15 -21.71
N VAL A 85 -1.27 9.12 -20.96
CA VAL A 85 -2.58 9.66 -21.32
C VAL A 85 -2.95 10.70 -20.26
N LEU A 86 -3.22 11.94 -20.67
CA LEU A 86 -3.38 13.08 -19.75
C LEU A 86 -2.18 13.30 -18.81
N GLY A 87 -0.98 12.95 -19.28
CA GLY A 87 0.27 13.13 -18.53
C GLY A 87 0.54 12.07 -17.45
N VAL A 88 -0.26 11.01 -17.37
CA VAL A 88 -0.03 9.86 -16.49
C VAL A 88 -0.17 8.55 -17.25
N ASN A 89 0.54 7.52 -16.81
CA ASN A 89 0.35 6.15 -17.27
C ASN A 89 -0.88 5.56 -16.59
N ILE A 90 -2.05 5.69 -17.25
CA ILE A 90 -3.34 5.28 -16.69
C ILE A 90 -3.37 3.78 -16.32
N PRO A 91 -2.90 2.85 -17.17
CA PRO A 91 -2.84 1.44 -16.79
C PRO A 91 -2.02 1.20 -15.53
N GLN A 92 -0.83 1.80 -15.43
CA GLN A 92 0.05 1.64 -14.28
C GLN A 92 -0.53 2.30 -13.03
N PHE A 93 -1.13 3.48 -13.18
CA PHE A 93 -1.83 4.18 -12.11
C PHE A 93 -2.95 3.33 -11.50
N LEU A 94 -3.82 2.76 -12.33
CA LEU A 94 -4.91 1.90 -11.87
C LEU A 94 -4.38 0.60 -11.28
N PHE A 95 -3.41 -0.04 -11.93
CA PHE A 95 -2.81 -1.28 -11.46
C PHE A 95 -2.22 -1.11 -10.06
N ILE A 96 -1.35 -0.11 -9.88
CA ILE A 96 -0.68 0.11 -8.60
C ILE A 96 -1.69 0.47 -7.51
N ASN A 97 -2.67 1.34 -7.78
CA ASN A 97 -3.62 1.74 -6.73
C ASN A 97 -4.61 0.62 -6.36
N ILE A 98 -5.07 -0.18 -7.34
CA ILE A 98 -6.08 -1.22 -7.11
C ILE A 98 -5.41 -2.53 -6.66
N VAL A 99 -4.43 -3.02 -7.40
CA VAL A 99 -3.82 -4.33 -7.17
C VAL A 99 -2.81 -4.26 -6.02
N TRP A 100 -1.91 -3.26 -6.03
CA TRP A 100 -0.89 -3.15 -4.98
C TRP A 100 -1.44 -2.46 -3.74
N TRP A 101 -1.75 -1.16 -3.80
CA TRP A 101 -2.10 -0.39 -2.61
C TRP A 101 -3.40 -0.83 -1.96
N TRP A 102 -4.48 -1.01 -2.73
CA TRP A 102 -5.76 -1.42 -2.14
C TRP A 102 -5.81 -2.91 -1.78
N CYS A 103 -5.54 -3.79 -2.74
CA CYS A 103 -5.75 -5.23 -2.52
C CYS A 103 -4.63 -5.84 -1.67
N LEU A 104 -3.38 -5.81 -2.15
CA LEU A 104 -2.27 -6.47 -1.47
C LEU A 104 -1.87 -5.75 -0.17
N GLN A 105 -1.47 -4.48 -0.30
CA GLN A 105 -0.92 -3.66 0.78
C GLN A 105 -2.02 -3.13 1.74
N GLY A 106 -3.27 -3.06 1.27
CA GLY A 106 -4.42 -2.72 2.09
C GLY A 106 -5.11 -3.96 2.64
N LEU A 107 -6.00 -4.57 1.84
CA LEU A 107 -6.91 -5.63 2.28
C LEU A 107 -6.18 -6.86 2.82
N VAL A 108 -5.30 -7.47 2.02
CA VAL A 108 -4.60 -8.71 2.41
C VAL A 108 -3.69 -8.46 3.60
N THR A 109 -3.00 -7.32 3.62
CA THR A 109 -2.13 -6.91 4.73
C THR A 109 -2.88 -6.74 6.04
N PHE A 110 -4.00 -6.00 6.05
CA PHE A 110 -4.78 -5.82 7.28
C PHE A 110 -5.55 -7.08 7.69
N TYR A 111 -6.02 -7.87 6.72
CA TYR A 111 -6.55 -9.20 6.99
C TYR A 111 -5.53 -10.07 7.73
N PHE A 112 -4.30 -10.13 7.22
CA PHE A 112 -3.19 -10.84 7.84
C PHE A 112 -2.89 -10.35 9.26
N ALA A 113 -2.74 -9.04 9.43
CA ALA A 113 -2.43 -8.46 10.74
C ALA A 113 -3.51 -8.80 11.78
N THR A 114 -4.79 -8.70 11.39
CA THR A 114 -5.93 -9.05 12.26
C THR A 114 -6.06 -10.56 12.49
N ARG A 115 -5.63 -11.38 11.52
CA ARG A 115 -5.59 -12.85 11.62
C ARG A 115 -4.60 -13.34 12.67
N ILE A 116 -3.46 -12.66 12.86
CA ILE A 116 -2.49 -12.96 13.92
C ILE A 116 -2.88 -12.29 15.24
N VAL A 117 -3.22 -11.00 15.19
CA VAL A 117 -3.52 -10.19 16.38
C VAL A 117 -4.90 -9.60 16.25
N GLN A 118 -5.84 -10.07 17.07
CA GLN A 118 -7.21 -9.56 17.07
C GLN A 118 -7.24 -8.03 17.28
N ARG A 119 -7.88 -7.30 16.36
CA ARG A 119 -7.97 -5.84 16.43
C ARG A 119 -8.75 -5.40 17.66
N ASN A 120 -8.11 -4.54 18.45
CA ASN A 120 -8.81 -3.80 19.51
C ASN A 120 -9.44 -2.54 18.92
N TRP A 121 -10.75 -2.60 18.74
CA TRP A 121 -11.56 -1.52 18.18
C TRP A 121 -11.64 -0.24 19.04
N ASN A 122 -11.20 -0.28 20.30
CA ASN A 122 -11.29 0.80 21.28
C ASN A 122 -9.92 1.32 21.73
N HIS A 123 -8.84 1.02 21.00
CA HIS A 123 -7.52 1.52 21.36
C HIS A 123 -7.38 3.04 21.16
N ARG A 124 -6.36 3.64 21.80
CA ARG A 124 -6.06 5.07 21.67
C ARG A 124 -5.85 5.47 20.20
N ARG A 125 -6.59 6.50 19.78
CA ARG A 125 -6.54 7.07 18.43
C ARG A 125 -5.37 8.05 18.30
N LEU A 126 -4.93 8.27 17.06
CA LEU A 126 -3.89 9.24 16.73
C LEU A 126 -4.42 10.67 16.96
N GLY A 127 -3.68 11.49 17.71
CA GLY A 127 -4.00 12.92 17.84
C GLY A 127 -3.71 13.69 16.55
N LYS A 128 -4.19 14.93 16.45
CA LYS A 128 -3.92 15.82 15.30
C LYS A 128 -2.41 15.99 15.04
N PHE A 129 -1.63 16.15 16.10
CA PHE A 129 -0.18 16.26 16.01
C PHE A 129 0.47 14.97 15.46
N GLY A 130 0.03 13.80 15.95
CA GLY A 130 0.50 12.52 15.42
C GLY A 130 0.16 12.33 13.95
N TRP A 131 -1.04 12.74 13.53
CA TRP A 131 -1.43 12.79 12.11
C TRP A 131 -0.49 13.68 11.30
N GLY A 132 -0.24 14.91 11.77
CA GLY A 132 0.66 15.86 11.12
C GLY A 132 2.07 15.29 10.93
N ILE A 133 2.65 14.66 11.96
CA ILE A 133 3.98 14.04 11.84
C ILE A 133 3.98 12.91 10.80
N ARG A 134 2.99 12.01 10.82
CA ARG A 134 2.96 10.87 9.88
C ARG A 134 2.79 11.33 8.43
N LEU A 135 1.88 12.27 8.19
CA LEU A 135 1.68 12.85 6.86
C LEU A 135 2.89 13.66 6.41
N GLY A 136 3.48 14.44 7.31
CA GLY A 136 4.71 15.19 7.05
C GLY A 136 5.88 14.27 6.70
N TYR A 137 6.00 13.12 7.35
CA TYR A 137 7.02 12.13 7.00
C TYR A 137 6.78 11.54 5.60
N ILE A 138 5.55 11.08 5.32
CA ILE A 138 5.20 10.49 4.01
C ILE A 138 5.43 11.51 2.88
N GLY A 139 4.87 12.71 3.02
CA GLY A 139 4.99 13.77 2.02
C GLY A 139 6.43 14.29 1.90
N GLY A 140 7.09 14.53 3.03
CA GLY A 140 8.45 15.06 3.09
C GLY A 140 9.47 14.12 2.49
N VAL A 141 9.42 12.82 2.81
CA VAL A 141 10.32 11.82 2.21
C VAL A 141 10.06 11.68 0.72
N SER A 142 8.79 11.64 0.30
CA SER A 142 8.44 11.52 -1.12
C SER A 142 8.92 12.74 -1.90
N LEU A 143 8.68 13.96 -1.39
CA LEU A 143 9.12 15.20 -2.02
C LEU A 143 10.65 15.35 -2.03
N LEU A 144 11.33 15.03 -0.93
CA LEU A 144 12.79 15.09 -0.87
C LEU A 144 13.41 14.14 -1.89
N THR A 145 12.88 12.92 -1.98
CA THR A 145 13.35 11.94 -2.97
C THR A 145 13.10 12.43 -4.39
N PHE A 146 11.92 13.01 -4.65
CA PHE A 146 11.59 13.62 -5.94
C PHE A 146 12.55 14.73 -6.36
N VAL A 147 12.88 15.66 -5.45
CA VAL A 147 13.72 16.83 -5.74
C VAL A 147 15.19 16.43 -5.91
N THR A 148 15.67 15.47 -5.11
CA THR A 148 17.09 15.09 -5.06
C THR A 148 17.47 14.03 -6.10
N SER A 149 16.52 13.24 -6.58
CA SER A 149 16.83 12.14 -7.50
C SER A 149 16.93 12.61 -8.95
N PRO A 150 18.06 12.38 -9.63
CA PRO A 150 18.20 12.71 -11.05
C PRO A 150 17.57 11.66 -11.98
N VAL A 151 17.17 10.50 -11.45
CA VAL A 151 16.74 9.34 -12.25
C VAL A 151 15.24 9.05 -12.16
N LEU A 152 14.49 9.75 -11.31
CA LEU A 152 13.04 9.56 -11.22
C LEU A 152 12.36 10.17 -12.46
N PRO A 153 11.47 9.41 -13.14
CA PRO A 153 10.66 9.99 -14.20
C PRO A 153 9.83 11.16 -13.66
N LYS A 154 9.96 12.33 -14.28
CA LYS A 154 9.20 13.52 -13.93
C LYS A 154 8.04 13.67 -14.90
N GLY A 155 6.84 13.84 -14.34
CA GLY A 155 5.63 14.04 -15.14
C GLY A 155 5.54 15.44 -15.75
N PRO A 156 4.72 15.61 -16.80
CA PRO A 156 4.27 16.94 -17.20
C PRO A 156 3.35 17.55 -16.14
N VAL A 157 3.17 18.88 -16.17
CA VAL A 157 2.29 19.61 -15.23
C VAL A 157 0.89 19.00 -15.16
N ILE A 158 0.31 18.64 -16.31
CA ILE A 158 -1.00 18.02 -16.40
C ILE A 158 -1.09 16.68 -15.63
N GLY A 159 -0.01 15.90 -15.59
CA GLY A 159 0.05 14.66 -14.83
C GLY A 159 -0.03 14.89 -13.32
N TYR A 160 0.66 15.91 -12.81
CA TYR A 160 0.54 16.31 -11.40
C TYR A 160 -0.86 16.84 -11.08
N LEU A 161 -1.49 17.59 -11.99
CA LEU A 161 -2.88 18.01 -11.82
C LEU A 161 -3.83 16.82 -11.66
N VAL A 162 -3.67 15.76 -12.46
CA VAL A 162 -4.45 14.52 -12.33
C VAL A 162 -4.22 13.85 -10.98
N VAL A 163 -2.96 13.76 -10.54
CA VAL A 163 -2.58 13.22 -9.22
C VAL A 163 -3.25 14.01 -8.08
N PHE A 164 -3.09 15.34 -8.06
CA PHE A 164 -3.66 16.18 -7.02
C PHE A 164 -5.18 16.23 -7.06
N ALA A 165 -5.80 16.20 -8.25
CA ALA A 165 -7.25 16.10 -8.39
C ALA A 165 -7.77 14.80 -7.80
N THR A 166 -7.10 13.67 -8.07
CA THR A 166 -7.45 12.37 -7.47
C THR A 166 -7.41 12.42 -5.95
N ILE A 167 -6.32 12.96 -5.39
CA ILE A 167 -6.15 13.09 -3.94
C ILE A 167 -7.24 13.99 -3.35
N ALA A 168 -7.50 15.16 -3.97
CA ALA A 168 -8.51 16.11 -3.52
C ALA A 168 -9.92 15.49 -3.54
N LEU A 169 -10.30 14.82 -4.63
CA LEU A 169 -11.60 14.14 -4.74
C LEU A 169 -11.74 13.04 -3.68
N GLY A 170 -10.68 12.26 -3.46
CA GLY A 170 -10.68 11.24 -2.42
C GLY A 170 -10.79 11.82 -1.02
N ILE A 171 -10.10 12.93 -0.71
CA ILE A 171 -10.22 13.62 0.58
C ILE A 171 -11.63 14.18 0.78
N VAL A 172 -12.22 14.79 -0.26
CA VAL A 172 -13.60 15.28 -0.22
C VAL A 172 -14.56 14.12 0.07
N TYR A 173 -14.44 13.01 -0.66
CA TYR A 173 -15.24 11.80 -0.44
C TYR A 173 -15.07 11.24 0.98
N LEU A 174 -13.84 11.13 1.49
CA LEU A 174 -13.60 10.64 2.84
C LEU A 174 -14.17 11.60 3.89
N LYS A 175 -14.06 12.92 3.68
CA LYS A 175 -14.62 13.92 4.60
C LYS A 175 -16.15 13.86 4.66
N THR A 176 -16.82 13.66 3.52
CA THR A 176 -18.28 13.58 3.46
C THR A 176 -18.81 12.26 4.05
N HIS A 177 -18.12 11.14 3.82
CA HIS A 177 -18.60 9.82 4.24
C HIS A 177 -18.01 9.29 5.58
N LEU A 178 -16.91 9.86 6.09
CA LEU A 178 -16.27 9.48 7.36
C LEU A 178 -16.51 10.52 8.46
N THR A 179 -17.78 10.86 8.70
CA THR A 179 -18.15 11.80 9.78
C THR A 179 -18.41 11.08 11.11
N LYS A 180 -18.90 9.84 11.06
CA LYS A 180 -19.22 9.01 12.23
C LYS A 180 -18.73 7.57 12.02
N PRO A 181 -18.40 6.83 13.09
CA PRO A 181 -18.08 5.41 12.97
C PRO A 181 -19.28 4.65 12.40
N GLN A 182 -19.04 3.82 11.39
CA GLN A 182 -20.10 2.97 10.85
C GLN A 182 -20.51 1.91 11.87
N GLN A 183 -21.82 1.68 12.00
CA GLN A 183 -22.40 0.78 13.00
C GLN A 183 -22.16 -0.71 12.68
N ASN A 184 -21.94 -1.05 11.40
CA ASN A 184 -21.73 -2.42 10.95
C ASN A 184 -20.25 -2.81 11.08
N VAL A 185 -19.80 -3.06 12.31
CA VAL A 185 -18.51 -3.71 12.55
C VAL A 185 -18.72 -5.22 12.42
N TYR A 186 -18.38 -5.77 11.25
CA TYR A 186 -18.39 -7.22 11.08
C TYR A 186 -17.31 -7.85 11.97
N SER A 187 -17.68 -8.91 12.69
CA SER A 187 -16.70 -9.74 13.41
C SER A 187 -15.72 -10.34 12.39
N PHE A 188 -14.45 -10.43 12.77
CA PHE A 188 -13.43 -11.02 11.90
C PHE A 188 -13.82 -12.47 11.53
N GLN A 189 -13.94 -12.74 10.23
CA GLN A 189 -14.23 -14.07 9.68
C GLN A 189 -12.96 -14.62 9.02
N LYS A 190 -12.51 -15.77 9.52
CA LYS A 190 -11.45 -16.54 8.89
C LYS A 190 -11.93 -17.08 7.53
N SER A 191 -11.04 -17.13 6.56
CA SER A 191 -11.31 -17.62 5.21
C SER A 191 -10.12 -18.41 4.74
N VAL A 192 -10.35 -19.66 4.33
CA VAL A 192 -9.30 -20.54 3.81
C VAL A 192 -8.66 -19.95 2.55
N VAL A 193 -9.46 -19.32 1.68
CA VAL A 193 -8.97 -18.67 0.45
C VAL A 193 -8.05 -17.50 0.79
N LEU A 194 -8.47 -16.63 1.72
CA LEU A 194 -7.65 -15.48 2.12
C LEU A 194 -6.41 -15.91 2.90
N ASP A 195 -6.51 -16.93 3.75
CA ASP A 195 -5.38 -17.53 4.45
C ASP A 195 -4.38 -18.10 3.43
N PHE A 196 -4.83 -18.83 2.40
CA PHE A 196 -3.97 -19.34 1.32
C PHE A 196 -3.27 -18.22 0.54
N VAL A 197 -4.03 -17.22 0.09
CA VAL A 197 -3.51 -16.04 -0.64
C VAL A 197 -2.45 -15.32 0.20
N PHE A 198 -2.72 -15.15 1.50
CA PHE A 198 -1.79 -14.52 2.43
C PHE A 198 -0.52 -15.36 2.65
N PHE A 199 -0.63 -16.62 3.08
CA PHE A 199 0.53 -17.46 3.37
C PHE A 199 1.35 -17.72 2.11
N GLY A 200 0.68 -17.92 0.97
CA GLY A 200 1.32 -18.01 -0.34
C GLY A 200 2.13 -16.75 -0.67
N SER A 201 1.60 -15.56 -0.36
CA SER A 201 2.34 -14.30 -0.57
C SER A 201 3.60 -14.22 0.27
N VAL A 202 3.55 -14.63 1.54
CA VAL A 202 4.76 -14.67 2.38
C VAL A 202 5.82 -15.59 1.79
N VAL A 203 5.42 -16.81 1.41
CA VAL A 203 6.35 -17.80 0.83
C VAL A 203 6.94 -17.29 -0.48
N VAL A 204 6.10 -16.82 -1.40
CA VAL A 204 6.55 -16.31 -2.71
C VAL A 204 7.48 -15.12 -2.54
N PHE A 205 7.15 -14.15 -1.69
CA PHE A 205 8.00 -12.98 -1.47
C PHE A 205 9.35 -13.33 -0.84
N LEU A 206 9.39 -14.28 0.10
CA LEU A 206 10.64 -14.79 0.66
C LEU A 206 11.49 -15.48 -0.41
N VAL A 207 10.89 -16.34 -1.24
CA VAL A 207 11.59 -17.05 -2.31
C VAL A 207 12.16 -16.06 -3.34
N LEU A 208 11.35 -15.12 -3.80
CA LEU A 208 11.79 -14.12 -4.78
C LEU A 208 12.92 -13.24 -4.23
N GLY A 209 12.80 -12.75 -3.00
CA GLY A 209 13.83 -11.88 -2.41
C GLY A 209 15.13 -12.62 -2.07
N THR A 210 15.05 -13.91 -1.73
CA THR A 210 16.22 -14.72 -1.35
C THR A 210 16.96 -15.28 -2.57
N PHE A 211 16.23 -15.82 -3.55
CA PHE A 211 16.81 -16.60 -4.64
C PHE A 211 16.80 -15.89 -5.99
N VAL A 212 15.92 -14.92 -6.22
CA VAL A 212 15.75 -14.28 -7.54
C VAL A 212 16.34 -12.87 -7.58
N ALA A 213 16.12 -12.07 -6.53
CA ALA A 213 16.54 -10.67 -6.46
C ALA A 213 18.05 -10.50 -6.17
N THR A 214 18.90 -11.11 -6.99
CA THR A 214 20.37 -11.14 -6.82
C THR A 214 21.06 -9.94 -7.46
N THR A 215 20.52 -9.41 -8.55
CA THR A 215 21.02 -8.22 -9.27
C THR A 215 19.94 -7.15 -9.36
N GLN A 216 20.33 -5.87 -9.34
CA GLN A 216 19.38 -4.76 -9.42
C GLN A 216 19.66 -3.88 -10.63
N THR A 217 18.60 -3.46 -11.32
CA THR A 217 18.63 -2.45 -12.36
C THR A 217 17.56 -1.40 -12.10
N LEU A 218 17.69 -0.24 -12.74
CA LEU A 218 16.71 0.84 -12.58
C LEU A 218 15.45 0.48 -13.37
N VAL A 219 14.35 0.24 -12.67
CA VAL A 219 13.02 -0.03 -13.25
C VAL A 219 12.07 1.03 -12.72
N GLY A 220 11.60 1.92 -13.61
CA GLY A 220 10.64 2.97 -13.25
C GLY A 220 11.10 3.85 -12.08
N GLY A 221 12.37 4.28 -12.09
CA GLY A 221 12.94 5.14 -11.05
C GLY A 221 13.41 4.42 -9.77
N SER A 222 13.08 3.13 -9.60
CA SER A 222 13.50 2.31 -8.46
C SER A 222 14.54 1.27 -8.86
N LEU A 223 15.54 1.00 -8.00
CA LEU A 223 16.40 -0.17 -8.20
C LEU A 223 15.65 -1.43 -7.76
N LEU A 224 15.30 -2.25 -8.75
CA LEU A 224 14.60 -3.51 -8.60
C LEU A 224 15.33 -4.59 -9.41
N ASN A 225 15.14 -5.85 -9.04
CA ASN A 225 15.47 -6.94 -9.95
C ASN A 225 14.29 -7.10 -10.94
N PRO A 226 14.49 -6.97 -12.27
CA PRO A 226 13.39 -7.00 -13.24
C PRO A 226 12.61 -8.31 -13.23
N LEU A 227 13.31 -9.44 -13.11
CA LEU A 227 12.68 -10.76 -13.07
C LEU A 227 11.86 -10.91 -11.79
N ALA A 228 12.41 -10.53 -10.64
CA ALA A 228 11.70 -10.60 -9.37
C ALA A 228 10.50 -9.63 -9.34
N ALA A 229 10.63 -8.43 -9.91
CA ALA A 229 9.53 -7.47 -10.03
C ALA A 229 8.42 -7.98 -10.95
N TYR A 230 8.78 -8.61 -12.07
CA TYR A 230 7.83 -9.26 -12.98
C TYR A 230 7.08 -10.39 -12.29
N LEU A 231 7.80 -11.35 -11.68
CA LEU A 231 7.20 -12.48 -10.96
C LEU A 231 6.35 -12.02 -9.78
N SER A 232 6.80 -11.00 -9.04
CA SER A 232 6.01 -10.38 -7.98
C SER A 232 4.72 -9.79 -8.54
N SER A 233 4.79 -9.07 -9.67
CA SER A 233 3.62 -8.49 -10.32
C SER A 233 2.61 -9.57 -10.72
N VAL A 234 3.07 -10.65 -11.36
CA VAL A 234 2.23 -11.81 -11.72
C VAL A 234 1.58 -12.43 -10.48
N TRP A 235 2.35 -12.63 -9.40
CA TRP A 235 1.80 -13.11 -8.13
C TRP A 235 0.73 -12.18 -7.57
N THR A 236 0.98 -10.86 -7.54
CA THR A 236 -0.01 -9.89 -7.03
C THR A 236 -1.29 -9.84 -7.86
N VAL A 237 -1.23 -10.11 -9.16
CA VAL A 237 -2.42 -10.30 -10.01
C VAL A 237 -3.19 -11.55 -9.57
N MET A 238 -2.52 -12.67 -9.31
CA MET A 238 -3.18 -13.89 -8.82
C MET A 238 -3.82 -13.67 -7.44
N VAL A 239 -3.14 -12.97 -6.53
CA VAL A 239 -3.69 -12.54 -5.22
C VAL A 239 -4.97 -11.73 -5.44
N PHE A 240 -4.92 -10.73 -6.31
CA PHE A 240 -6.07 -9.88 -6.63
C PHE A 240 -7.25 -10.68 -7.16
N ILE A 241 -7.01 -11.58 -8.11
CA ILE A 241 -8.03 -12.49 -8.65
C ILE A 241 -8.61 -13.36 -7.53
N GLY A 242 -7.77 -13.95 -6.66
CA GLY A 242 -8.22 -14.75 -5.52
C GLY A 242 -9.13 -13.97 -4.56
N VAL A 243 -8.78 -12.71 -4.28
CA VAL A 243 -9.61 -11.81 -3.47
C VAL A 243 -10.93 -11.50 -4.18
N LEU A 244 -10.92 -11.22 -5.48
CA LEU A 244 -12.14 -10.99 -6.26
C LEU A 244 -13.06 -12.23 -6.28
N ILE A 245 -12.51 -13.42 -6.50
CA ILE A 245 -13.26 -14.68 -6.46
C ILE A 245 -13.92 -14.85 -5.09
N TYR A 246 -13.19 -14.59 -4.00
CA TYR A 246 -13.75 -14.62 -2.65
C TYR A 246 -14.93 -13.65 -2.49
N TYR A 247 -14.81 -12.41 -2.98
CA TYR A 247 -15.91 -11.43 -2.96
C TYR A 247 -17.13 -11.90 -3.76
N ILE A 248 -16.91 -12.43 -4.95
CA ILE A 248 -17.99 -12.86 -5.86
C ILE A 248 -18.75 -14.05 -5.25
N ILE A 249 -18.03 -15.07 -4.78
CA ILE A 249 -18.62 -16.30 -4.24
C ILE A 249 -19.37 -16.01 -2.93
N HIS A 250 -18.74 -15.31 -2.00
CA HIS A 250 -19.31 -15.16 -0.66
C HIS A 250 -20.20 -13.93 -0.50
N LYS A 251 -20.20 -13.00 -1.48
CA LYS A 251 -20.88 -11.68 -1.42
C LYS A 251 -20.63 -10.91 -0.12
N LYS A 252 -19.54 -11.25 0.58
CA LYS A 252 -19.18 -10.73 1.89
C LYS A 252 -18.00 -9.79 1.76
N GLN A 253 -17.98 -8.77 2.60
CA GLN A 253 -16.79 -7.94 2.77
C GLN A 253 -15.68 -8.78 3.40
N VAL A 254 -14.46 -8.67 2.87
CA VAL A 254 -13.25 -9.10 3.59
C VAL A 254 -13.21 -8.36 4.93
N THR A 255 -13.31 -9.09 6.03
CA THR A 255 -13.26 -8.49 7.36
C THR A 255 -11.80 -8.27 7.73
N ILE A 256 -11.35 -7.02 7.62
CA ILE A 256 -10.00 -6.61 8.02
C ILE A 256 -9.97 -6.19 9.46
#